data_AF-A0A2S6SLT2-F1
#
_entry.id   AF-A0A2S6SLT2-F1
#
_cell.length_a   1.000
_cell.length_b   1.000
_cell.length_c   1.000
_cell.angle_alpha   90.00
_cell.angle_beta   90.00
_cell.angle_gamma   90.00
#
_symmetry.space_group_name_H-M   'P 1'
#
loop_
_entity.id
_entity.type
_entity.pdbx_description
1 polymer ?
#
loop_
_entity_poly.entity_id
_entity_poly.type
_entity_poly.pdbx_seq_one_letter_code
_entity_poly.pdbx_strand_id
1 'polypeptide(L)'
;MKEKIMIKHYTSVDQSDRRVPYNLRQSGPTPVQMLISTRVRKSPYWHLSMKAGCWRATVYNRVYHPRGYVKPEDGGAMVEYEAIMNHVTMWNVAVERQIMVKGPDAEAFVDYVITRDAKKISPMRARYVILCNSMGGVLNDPILLRISKDEFWFSLSDSDIGLYLQGVNHDNKFNVVIDEIDVCPVQIQGPKAHALMKDLVGNQVDIDSIPFYGLAAVTVGGKDCIISQTGFSGAAGFEIYLRDATLHADDMWNAVLDAGKKHNLMVIAPAHHRRIQAGILSWGQDMDNQHNPFQCNLGYQVSLSGKGEWKKSTDYVGKQVLEKMKEDLKQGKKPYKLQLVGMVLGGKPIEEYAPDFWLISPENGGDPCGYITSPWYHPEQKRNIAMGYVPFDGTLNSNGFPIGNFGKKFKVHLPDQYSNSPGVPEDCEICPVPFTESFNPNTREVS
;
A
#
# COMPACT_ATOMS: atom_id res chain seq x y z
N MET A 1 -8.11 -12.02 42.42
CA MET A 1 -7.09 -12.56 41.48
C MET A 1 -7.57 -12.25 40.08
N LYS A 2 -6.87 -11.37 39.33
CA LYS A 2 -7.13 -11.25 37.89
C LYS A 2 -6.68 -12.56 37.26
N GLU A 3 -7.62 -13.29 36.66
CA GLU A 3 -7.33 -14.50 35.89
C GLU A 3 -6.18 -14.19 34.93
N LYS A 4 -5.10 -14.97 34.98
CA LYS A 4 -4.03 -14.88 34.00
C LYS A 4 -4.66 -15.25 32.66
N ILE A 5 -5.00 -14.25 31.84
CA ILE A 5 -5.38 -14.48 30.45
C ILE A 5 -4.20 -15.18 29.79
N MET A 6 -4.29 -16.50 29.62
CA MET A 6 -3.28 -17.25 28.90
C MET A 6 -3.43 -16.95 27.42
N ILE A 7 -2.57 -16.08 26.91
CA ILE A 7 -2.52 -15.78 25.47
C ILE A 7 -2.09 -17.06 24.74
N LYS A 8 -3.04 -17.70 24.05
CA LYS A 8 -2.80 -18.92 23.28
C LYS A 8 -2.15 -18.57 21.94
N HIS A 9 -1.13 -19.32 21.56
CA HIS A 9 -0.62 -19.30 20.19
C HIS A 9 -1.36 -20.36 19.37
N TYR A 10 -2.10 -19.92 18.35
CA TYR A 10 -2.83 -20.82 17.46
C TYR A 10 -1.90 -21.26 16.32
N THR A 11 -1.52 -22.55 16.34
CA THR A 11 -0.58 -23.15 15.38
C THR A 11 -1.27 -24.02 14.32
N SER A 12 -2.61 -24.04 14.30
CA SER A 12 -3.41 -24.83 13.36
C SER A 12 -3.45 -24.23 11.95
N VAL A 13 -3.21 -22.92 11.82
CA VAL A 13 -3.08 -22.27 10.50
C VAL A 13 -1.82 -22.79 9.82
N ASP A 14 -1.97 -23.43 8.65
CA ASP A 14 -0.85 -23.98 7.88
C ASP A 14 0.02 -22.86 7.29
N GLN A 15 1.12 -22.55 7.99
CA GLN A 15 2.16 -21.63 7.56
C GLN A 15 3.45 -22.38 7.19
N SER A 16 3.36 -23.67 6.83
CA SER A 16 4.53 -24.53 6.59
C SER A 16 5.34 -24.15 5.35
N ASP A 17 4.80 -23.32 4.47
CA ASP A 17 5.49 -22.71 3.32
C ASP A 17 6.29 -21.45 3.69
N ARG A 18 6.24 -21.03 4.96
CA ARG A 18 7.00 -19.89 5.49
C ARG A 18 8.16 -20.37 6.35
N ARG A 19 9.30 -19.68 6.24
CA ARG A 19 10.44 -19.84 7.15
C ARG A 19 10.18 -19.19 8.51
N VAL A 20 9.47 -18.06 8.50
CA VAL A 20 9.07 -17.34 9.72
C VAL A 20 7.55 -17.24 9.73
N PRO A 21 6.86 -18.02 10.58
CA PRO A 21 5.41 -17.94 10.70
C PRO A 21 5.01 -16.61 11.36
N TYR A 22 3.87 -16.08 10.98
CA TYR A 22 3.25 -14.96 11.69
C TYR A 22 2.88 -15.37 13.11
N ASN A 23 3.06 -14.42 14.03
CA ASN A 23 2.60 -14.55 15.40
C ASN A 23 1.08 -14.31 15.45
N LEU A 24 0.30 -15.38 15.46
CA LEU A 24 -1.17 -15.33 15.52
C LEU A 24 -1.73 -15.32 16.96
N ARG A 25 -0.94 -14.88 17.94
CA ARG A 25 -1.44 -14.64 19.30
C ARG A 25 -2.39 -13.45 19.28
N GLN A 26 -3.52 -13.57 19.97
CA GLN A 26 -4.49 -12.49 20.13
C GLN A 26 -4.15 -11.72 21.41
N SER A 27 -3.18 -10.81 21.32
CA SER A 27 -2.69 -10.04 22.47
C SER A 27 -3.48 -8.76 22.75
N GLY A 28 -4.26 -8.32 21.77
CA GLY A 28 -5.03 -7.09 21.80
C GLY A 28 -4.16 -5.83 21.74
N PRO A 29 -4.78 -4.65 21.84
CA PRO A 29 -4.05 -3.40 21.97
C PRO A 29 -3.27 -3.37 23.30
N THR A 30 -2.17 -2.62 23.32
CA THR A 30 -1.29 -2.47 24.49
C THR A 30 -1.25 -1.01 24.96
N PRO A 31 -1.10 -0.74 26.27
CA PRO A 31 -0.87 0.62 26.76
C PRO A 31 0.53 1.15 26.41
N VAL A 32 1.39 0.35 25.75
CA VAL A 32 2.73 0.76 25.33
C VAL A 32 2.64 1.91 24.33
N GLN A 33 3.38 2.98 24.63
CA GLN A 33 3.52 4.14 23.76
C GLN A 33 4.79 4.00 22.90
N MET A 34 4.71 4.48 21.65
CA MET A 34 5.87 4.52 20.77
C MET A 34 6.87 5.57 21.26
N LEU A 35 8.13 5.15 21.49
CA LEU A 35 9.21 6.05 21.86
C LEU A 35 9.67 6.89 20.64
N ILE A 36 9.61 8.22 20.79
CA ILE A 36 10.19 9.16 19.82
C ILE A 36 11.69 9.35 20.11
N SER A 37 12.57 9.03 19.16
CA SER A 37 14.03 9.05 19.34
C SER A 37 14.75 9.35 18.02
N THR A 38 16.05 9.65 18.08
CA THR A 38 16.88 9.95 16.91
C THR A 38 17.17 8.74 16.01
N ARG A 39 16.88 7.52 16.48
CA ARG A 39 17.04 6.30 15.65
C ARG A 39 16.05 6.25 14.49
N VAL A 40 14.91 6.91 14.64
CA VAL A 40 13.90 7.05 13.59
C VAL A 40 13.87 8.52 13.19
N ARG A 41 13.96 8.79 11.89
CA ARG A 41 14.03 10.15 11.35
C ARG A 41 12.69 10.86 11.52
N LYS A 42 12.74 12.18 11.67
CA LYS A 42 11.58 13.06 11.43
C LYS A 42 11.64 13.49 9.98
N SER A 43 10.50 13.48 9.28
CA SER A 43 10.46 14.01 7.91
C SER A 43 10.56 15.54 7.91
N PRO A 44 10.88 16.17 6.76
CA PRO A 44 10.84 17.63 6.63
C PRO A 44 9.48 18.26 6.99
N TYR A 45 8.38 17.51 6.89
CA TYR A 45 7.04 17.98 7.24
C TYR A 45 6.62 17.62 8.68
N TRP A 46 7.49 17.06 9.51
CA TRP A 46 7.10 16.56 10.84
C TRP A 46 6.56 17.67 11.75
N HIS A 47 7.25 18.81 11.86
CA HIS A 47 6.77 19.94 12.67
C HIS A 47 5.45 20.51 12.14
N LEU A 48 5.26 20.51 10.82
CA LEU A 48 4.02 20.95 10.17
C LEU A 48 2.86 20.01 10.46
N SER A 49 3.13 18.70 10.49
CA SER A 49 2.15 17.67 10.88
C SER A 49 1.71 17.86 12.33
N MET A 50 2.67 18.12 13.23
CA MET A 50 2.34 18.43 14.64
C MET A 50 1.51 19.71 14.77
N LYS A 51 1.87 20.77 14.02
CA LYS A 51 1.10 22.02 13.98
C LYS A 51 -0.32 21.81 13.43
N ALA A 52 -0.50 20.89 12.49
CA ALA A 52 -1.79 20.51 11.94
C ALA A 52 -2.62 19.56 12.83
N GLY A 53 -2.10 19.13 13.98
CA GLY A 53 -2.85 18.34 14.96
C GLY A 53 -2.52 16.85 15.00
N CYS A 54 -1.44 16.40 14.33
CA CYS A 54 -1.00 15.00 14.41
C CYS A 54 -0.77 14.61 15.88
N TRP A 55 -1.47 13.56 16.35
CA TRP A 55 -1.38 13.06 17.72
C TRP A 55 -0.91 11.60 17.79
N ARG A 56 -0.90 10.89 16.66
CA ARG A 56 -0.48 9.49 16.55
C ARG A 56 0.38 9.28 15.33
N ALA A 57 1.40 8.43 15.45
CA ALA A 57 2.28 8.07 14.36
C ALA A 57 2.73 6.60 14.44
N THR A 58 3.15 6.05 13.31
CA THR A 58 3.92 4.81 13.22
C THR A 58 5.32 5.07 12.68
N VAL A 59 6.12 4.03 12.45
CA VAL A 59 7.39 4.10 11.73
C VAL A 59 7.21 3.50 10.34
N TYR A 60 7.78 4.15 9.32
CA TYR A 60 7.79 3.70 7.94
C TYR A 60 9.06 4.22 7.26
N ASN A 61 9.85 3.35 6.63
CA ASN A 61 11.18 3.61 6.08
C ASN A 61 12.13 4.32 7.07
N ARG A 62 12.03 3.92 8.34
CA ARG A 62 12.74 4.53 9.48
C ARG A 62 12.46 6.03 9.61
N VAL A 63 11.24 6.46 9.27
CA VAL A 63 10.73 7.82 9.45
C VAL A 63 9.40 7.76 10.21
N TYR A 64 9.13 8.74 11.07
CA TYR A 64 7.82 8.85 11.74
C TYR A 64 6.72 9.23 10.74
N HIS A 65 5.68 8.41 10.69
CA HIS A 65 4.55 8.51 9.76
C HIS A 65 3.27 8.87 10.52
N PRO A 66 2.67 10.05 10.32
CA PRO A 66 1.39 10.42 10.92
C PRO A 66 0.26 9.42 10.63
N ARG A 67 -0.48 9.01 11.66
CA ARG A 67 -1.57 8.02 11.64
C ARG A 67 -2.83 8.45 12.41
N GLY A 68 -2.94 9.74 12.73
CA GLY A 68 -4.15 10.33 13.30
C GLY A 68 -3.99 11.83 13.56
N TYR A 69 -4.98 12.60 13.10
CA TYR A 69 -5.11 14.04 13.31
C TYR A 69 -6.39 14.39 14.09
N VAL A 70 -7.44 13.58 13.95
CA VAL A 70 -8.65 13.69 14.79
C VAL A 70 -8.61 12.61 15.85
N LYS A 71 -8.83 12.99 17.12
CA LYS A 71 -8.82 12.04 18.24
C LYS A 71 -10.15 11.29 18.34
N PRO A 72 -10.18 10.08 18.93
CA PRO A 72 -11.41 9.30 19.07
C PRO A 72 -12.55 10.06 19.76
N GLU A 73 -12.26 10.84 20.79
CA GLU A 73 -13.24 11.67 21.50
C GLU A 73 -13.89 12.77 20.62
N ASP A 74 -13.24 13.14 19.52
CA ASP A 74 -13.70 14.14 18.54
C ASP A 74 -14.23 13.49 17.25
N GLY A 75 -14.50 12.17 17.26
CA GLY A 75 -15.02 11.40 16.12
C GLY A 75 -13.97 10.62 15.32
N GLY A 76 -12.69 10.75 15.67
CA GLY A 76 -11.59 9.89 15.19
C GLY A 76 -11.44 9.82 13.66
N ALA A 77 -11.00 8.66 13.18
CA ALA A 77 -10.70 8.42 11.77
C ALA A 77 -11.92 8.59 10.84
N MET A 78 -13.14 8.52 11.37
CA MET A 78 -14.35 8.72 10.56
C MET A 78 -14.58 10.19 10.16
N VAL A 79 -14.08 11.15 10.95
CA VAL A 79 -14.04 12.56 10.51
C VAL A 79 -13.07 12.73 9.34
N GLU A 80 -11.92 12.05 9.37
CA GLU A 80 -10.95 12.04 8.29
C GLU A 80 -11.51 11.34 7.03
N TYR A 81 -12.31 10.28 7.20
CA TYR A 81 -13.07 9.63 6.12
C TYR A 81 -14.03 10.61 5.45
N GLU A 82 -14.86 11.33 6.22
CA GLU A 82 -15.80 12.31 5.66
C GLU A 82 -15.07 13.42 4.89
N ALA A 83 -13.89 13.85 5.36
CA ALA A 83 -13.09 14.86 4.67
C ALA A 83 -12.61 14.39 3.29
N ILE A 84 -12.06 13.17 3.18
CA ILE A 84 -11.62 12.64 1.88
C ILE A 84 -12.80 12.32 0.95
N MET A 85 -13.95 11.91 1.49
CA MET A 85 -15.13 11.56 0.68
C MET A 85 -15.81 12.80 0.09
N ASN A 86 -15.85 13.91 0.82
CA ASN A 86 -16.65 15.08 0.43
C ASN A 86 -15.80 16.27 -0.06
N HIS A 87 -14.52 16.33 0.28
CA HIS A 87 -13.67 17.52 0.06
C HIS A 87 -12.33 17.18 -0.60
N VAL A 88 -11.23 17.67 -0.04
CA VAL A 88 -9.86 17.37 -0.45
C VAL A 88 -9.00 17.32 0.80
N THR A 89 -8.00 16.47 0.77
CA THR A 89 -7.14 16.21 1.91
C THR A 89 -5.68 16.28 1.52
N MET A 90 -4.82 16.71 2.45
CA MET A 90 -3.37 16.66 2.28
C MET A 90 -2.73 15.74 3.31
N TRP A 91 -1.84 14.86 2.85
CA TRP A 91 -1.17 13.88 3.70
C TRP A 91 0.34 14.10 3.70
N ASN A 92 0.95 14.12 4.88
CA ASN A 92 2.40 13.97 5.01
C ASN A 92 2.77 12.51 4.76
N VAL A 93 3.22 12.21 3.55
CA VAL A 93 3.73 10.90 3.15
C VAL A 93 5.22 10.94 2.79
N ALA A 94 5.99 11.87 3.38
CA ALA A 94 7.44 11.93 3.19
C ALA A 94 8.18 10.64 3.61
N VAL A 95 7.49 9.71 4.25
CA VAL A 95 7.96 8.36 4.56
C VAL A 95 8.03 7.44 3.34
N GLU A 96 7.31 7.75 2.26
CA GLU A 96 7.49 7.16 0.94
C GLU A 96 8.81 7.72 0.39
N ARG A 97 9.93 7.05 0.71
CA ARG A 97 11.28 7.55 0.39
C ARG A 97 11.58 7.33 -1.08
N GLN A 98 12.40 8.22 -1.64
CA GLN A 98 12.74 8.21 -3.05
C GLN A 98 14.14 7.65 -3.24
N ILE A 99 14.24 6.46 -3.81
CA ILE A 99 15.53 5.91 -4.27
C ILE A 99 15.69 6.21 -5.75
N MET A 100 16.67 7.03 -6.07
CA MET A 100 17.03 7.35 -7.44
C MET A 100 17.93 6.25 -8.02
N VAL A 101 17.62 5.84 -9.25
CA VAL A 101 18.55 5.16 -10.16
C VAL A 101 18.78 6.09 -11.34
N LYS A 102 20.03 6.52 -11.55
CA LYS A 102 20.38 7.44 -12.63
C LYS A 102 21.65 7.03 -13.37
N GLY A 103 21.63 7.09 -14.69
CA GLY A 103 22.79 6.80 -15.53
C GLY A 103 22.43 6.13 -16.85
N PRO A 104 23.39 5.95 -17.76
CA PRO A 104 23.15 5.41 -19.10
C PRO A 104 22.48 4.02 -19.09
N ASP A 105 22.75 3.21 -18.06
CA ASP A 105 22.16 1.87 -17.92
C ASP A 105 20.92 1.82 -17.01
N ALA A 106 20.36 2.96 -16.62
CA ALA A 106 19.26 3.02 -15.65
C ALA A 106 18.02 2.24 -16.10
N GLU A 107 17.61 2.35 -17.37
CA GLU A 107 16.49 1.54 -17.88
C GLU A 107 16.80 0.05 -17.80
N ALA A 108 18.01 -0.39 -18.13
CA ALA A 108 18.39 -1.80 -18.14
C ALA A 108 18.46 -2.37 -16.71
N PHE A 109 19.00 -1.60 -15.77
CA PHE A 109 19.04 -1.97 -14.36
C PHE A 109 17.64 -2.02 -13.75
N VAL A 110 16.83 -0.98 -13.97
CA VAL A 110 15.43 -0.91 -13.48
C VAL A 110 14.62 -2.06 -14.07
N ASP A 111 14.77 -2.35 -15.37
CA ASP A 111 14.14 -3.51 -16.00
C ASP A 111 14.59 -4.80 -15.29
N TYR A 112 15.86 -4.98 -14.95
CA TYR A 112 16.32 -6.19 -14.28
C TYR A 112 15.75 -6.39 -12.86
N VAL A 113 15.55 -5.33 -12.08
CA VAL A 113 15.13 -5.45 -10.67
C VAL A 113 13.62 -5.50 -10.46
N ILE A 114 12.82 -5.18 -11.48
CA ILE A 114 11.35 -5.25 -11.41
C ILE A 114 10.78 -6.39 -12.26
N THR A 115 9.60 -6.89 -11.88
CA THR A 115 8.92 -7.97 -12.64
C THR A 115 8.25 -7.50 -13.94
N ARG A 116 8.00 -6.19 -14.08
CA ARG A 116 7.39 -5.55 -15.25
C ARG A 116 8.43 -5.12 -16.28
N ASP A 117 8.05 -4.95 -17.53
CA ASP A 117 8.92 -4.39 -18.56
C ASP A 117 9.07 -2.86 -18.39
N ALA A 118 10.25 -2.41 -17.96
CA ALA A 118 10.53 -1.00 -17.74
C ALA A 118 10.61 -0.20 -19.06
N LYS A 119 10.91 -0.86 -20.18
CA LYS A 119 11.04 -0.22 -21.51
C LYS A 119 9.71 0.29 -22.04
N LYS A 120 8.60 -0.21 -21.47
CA LYS A 120 7.22 0.19 -21.78
C LYS A 120 6.74 1.38 -20.95
N ILE A 121 7.59 1.87 -20.04
CA ILE A 121 7.32 3.05 -19.23
C ILE A 121 7.99 4.22 -19.92
N SER A 122 7.23 5.11 -20.56
CA SER A 122 7.79 6.32 -21.17
C SER A 122 8.30 7.31 -20.11
N PRO A 123 9.28 8.18 -20.43
CA PRO A 123 9.60 9.32 -19.58
C PRO A 123 8.36 10.14 -19.20
N MET A 124 8.39 10.75 -18.03
CA MET A 124 7.26 11.44 -17.39
C MET A 124 6.04 10.55 -17.17
N ARG A 125 6.26 9.25 -16.95
CA ARG A 125 5.23 8.31 -16.50
C ARG A 125 5.69 7.58 -15.26
N ALA A 126 4.73 7.30 -14.39
CA ALA A 126 4.91 6.37 -13.29
C ALA A 126 4.33 4.99 -13.62
N ARG A 127 4.67 3.97 -12.84
CA ARG A 127 3.94 2.70 -12.77
C ARG A 127 4.08 2.08 -11.39
N TYR A 128 3.02 1.42 -10.94
CA TYR A 128 3.14 0.42 -9.89
C TYR A 128 3.95 -0.77 -10.42
N VAL A 129 4.95 -1.19 -9.65
CA VAL A 129 5.91 -2.24 -10.00
C VAL A 129 6.20 -3.10 -8.78
N ILE A 130 6.65 -4.33 -9.00
CA ILE A 130 7.02 -5.26 -7.93
C ILE A 130 8.49 -5.61 -8.05
N LEU A 131 9.18 -5.55 -6.91
CA LEU A 131 10.54 -6.05 -6.75
C LEU A 131 10.49 -7.35 -5.95
N CYS A 132 11.15 -8.39 -6.44
CA CYS A 132 11.16 -9.69 -5.82
C CYS A 132 12.57 -10.11 -5.41
N ASN A 133 12.65 -11.03 -4.45
CA ASN A 133 13.88 -11.79 -4.19
C ASN A 133 14.00 -12.99 -5.14
N SER A 134 15.12 -13.71 -5.07
CA SER A 134 15.39 -14.88 -5.92
C SER A 134 14.41 -16.04 -5.74
N MET A 135 13.67 -16.07 -4.62
CA MET A 135 12.61 -17.05 -4.35
C MET A 135 11.23 -16.59 -4.85
N GLY A 136 11.15 -15.44 -5.51
CA GLY A 136 9.89 -14.86 -6.00
C GLY A 136 9.06 -14.16 -4.92
N GLY A 137 9.62 -13.93 -3.73
CA GLY A 137 8.95 -13.21 -2.64
C GLY A 137 9.02 -11.70 -2.81
N VAL A 138 7.94 -10.98 -2.47
CA VAL A 138 7.78 -9.54 -2.68
C VAL A 138 8.64 -8.74 -1.69
N LEU A 139 9.70 -8.11 -2.18
CA LEU A 139 10.57 -7.26 -1.36
C LEU A 139 9.97 -5.88 -1.14
N ASN A 140 9.31 -5.32 -2.15
CA ASN A 140 8.65 -4.01 -2.13
C ASN A 140 7.76 -3.87 -3.36
N ASP A 141 6.82 -2.96 -3.29
CA ASP A 141 5.79 -2.69 -4.29
C ASP A 141 5.66 -1.17 -4.56
N PRO A 142 6.71 -0.51 -5.07
CA PRO A 142 6.74 0.93 -5.17
C PRO A 142 5.93 1.46 -6.35
N ILE A 143 5.66 2.77 -6.31
CA ILE A 143 5.40 3.54 -7.52
C ILE A 143 6.76 3.94 -8.10
N LEU A 144 7.09 3.45 -9.29
CA LEU A 144 8.28 3.80 -10.05
C LEU A 144 7.99 5.00 -10.95
N LEU A 145 8.64 6.13 -10.70
CA LEU A 145 8.56 7.33 -11.52
C LEU A 145 9.72 7.32 -12.52
N ARG A 146 9.44 7.34 -13.82
CA ARG A 146 10.48 7.55 -14.85
C ARG A 146 10.56 9.03 -15.17
N ILE A 147 11.51 9.73 -14.58
CA ILE A 147 11.65 11.20 -14.68
C ILE A 147 12.19 11.61 -16.05
N SER A 148 13.24 10.94 -16.52
CA SER A 148 13.84 11.18 -17.83
C SER A 148 14.12 9.85 -18.55
N LYS A 149 14.89 9.90 -19.63
CA LYS A 149 15.37 8.68 -20.31
C LYS A 149 16.19 7.79 -19.36
N ASP A 150 16.97 8.40 -18.47
CA ASP A 150 18.07 7.83 -17.71
C ASP A 150 17.96 8.10 -16.20
N GLU A 151 16.82 8.57 -15.70
CA GLU A 151 16.56 8.82 -14.28
C GLU A 151 15.21 8.25 -13.86
N PHE A 152 15.23 7.42 -12.82
CA PHE A 152 14.07 6.75 -12.25
C PHE A 152 14.06 6.93 -10.73
N TRP A 153 12.89 7.15 -10.14
CA TRP A 153 12.71 7.19 -8.70
C TRP A 153 11.77 6.08 -8.26
N PHE A 154 12.23 5.24 -7.33
CA PHE A 154 11.38 4.30 -6.62
C PHE A 154 10.79 5.00 -5.40
N SER A 155 9.49 5.31 -5.44
CA SER A 155 8.73 5.80 -4.28
C SER A 155 8.29 4.60 -3.44
N LEU A 156 9.04 4.34 -2.37
CA LEU A 156 9.11 3.04 -1.71
C LEU A 156 7.94 2.72 -0.78
N SER A 157 7.62 1.42 -0.72
CA SER A 157 6.98 0.80 0.45
C SER A 157 7.94 0.67 1.65
N ASP A 158 7.53 0.09 2.78
CA ASP A 158 8.30 0.04 4.04
C ASP A 158 9.41 -1.03 4.10
N SER A 159 10.36 -0.99 3.16
CA SER A 159 11.55 -1.87 3.21
C SER A 159 12.79 -1.19 2.63
N ASP A 160 13.97 -1.62 3.06
CA ASP A 160 15.26 -0.99 2.73
C ASP A 160 15.74 -1.30 1.28
N ILE A 161 14.95 -0.93 0.28
CA ILE A 161 15.22 -1.24 -1.14
C ILE A 161 16.49 -0.57 -1.67
N GLY A 162 16.88 0.61 -1.18
CA GLY A 162 18.14 1.24 -1.58
C GLY A 162 19.35 0.33 -1.37
N LEU A 163 19.42 -0.33 -0.20
CA LEU A 163 20.49 -1.29 0.11
C LEU A 163 20.43 -2.52 -0.80
N TYR A 164 19.22 -3.02 -1.08
CA TYR A 164 19.04 -4.14 -2.01
C TYR A 164 19.53 -3.78 -3.42
N LEU A 165 19.13 -2.63 -3.96
CA LEU A 165 19.51 -2.20 -5.30
C LEU A 165 21.03 -2.00 -5.42
N GLN A 166 21.67 -1.38 -4.42
CA GLN A 166 23.12 -1.27 -4.35
C GLN A 166 23.80 -2.64 -4.29
N GLY A 167 23.25 -3.58 -3.51
CA GLY A 167 23.75 -4.96 -3.44
C GLY A 167 23.62 -5.73 -4.75
N VAL A 168 22.51 -5.55 -5.48
CA VAL A 168 22.31 -6.16 -6.81
C VAL A 168 23.31 -5.61 -7.83
N ASN A 169 23.72 -4.34 -7.72
CA ASN A 169 24.72 -3.72 -8.61
C ASN A 169 26.12 -3.60 -7.99
N HIS A 170 26.47 -4.42 -6.98
CA HIS A 170 27.73 -4.25 -6.23
C HIS A 170 29.00 -4.41 -7.09
N ASP A 171 28.92 -5.17 -8.19
CA ASP A 171 29.99 -5.42 -9.14
C ASP A 171 30.06 -4.35 -10.25
N ASN A 172 29.20 -3.32 -10.18
CA ASN A 172 29.04 -2.27 -11.18
C ASN A 172 28.74 -2.82 -12.59
N LYS A 173 28.01 -3.94 -12.68
CA LYS A 173 27.52 -4.48 -13.96
C LYS A 173 26.72 -3.45 -14.77
N PHE A 174 26.02 -2.54 -14.10
CA PHE A 174 25.30 -1.43 -14.71
C PHE A 174 25.95 -0.10 -14.32
N ASN A 175 26.20 0.77 -15.30
CA ASN A 175 26.70 2.12 -15.08
C ASN A 175 25.57 3.05 -14.61
N VAL A 176 25.29 3.01 -13.31
CA VAL A 176 24.24 3.79 -12.64
C VAL A 176 24.69 4.26 -11.26
N VAL A 177 24.17 5.40 -10.83
CA VAL A 177 24.18 5.88 -9.45
C VAL A 177 22.87 5.45 -8.80
N ILE A 178 22.95 4.89 -7.59
CA ILE A 178 21.82 4.43 -6.80
C ILE A 178 21.89 5.06 -5.40
N ASP A 179 20.98 5.98 -5.10
CA ASP A 179 20.99 6.68 -3.81
C ASP A 179 19.59 7.15 -3.36
N GLU A 180 19.41 7.37 -2.07
CA GLU A 180 18.25 8.11 -1.55
C GLU A 180 18.44 9.61 -1.84
N ILE A 181 17.43 10.26 -2.42
CA ILE A 181 17.48 11.69 -2.74
C ILE A 181 16.60 12.52 -1.79
N ASP A 182 16.92 13.80 -1.62
CA ASP A 182 16.10 14.74 -0.83
C ASP A 182 14.85 15.17 -1.61
N VAL A 183 13.94 14.22 -1.77
CA VAL A 183 12.62 14.42 -2.37
C VAL A 183 11.58 13.83 -1.42
N CYS A 184 10.58 14.63 -1.03
CA CYS A 184 9.56 14.20 -0.07
C CYS A 184 8.15 14.47 -0.60
N PRO A 185 7.33 13.42 -0.81
CA PRO A 185 5.97 13.61 -1.30
C PRO A 185 5.00 14.10 -0.21
N VAL A 186 3.98 14.83 -0.66
CA VAL A 186 2.67 14.93 -0.01
C VAL A 186 1.60 14.41 -0.96
N GLN A 187 0.52 13.82 -0.44
CA GLN A 187 -0.62 13.41 -1.30
C GLN A 187 -1.78 14.39 -1.16
N ILE A 188 -2.39 14.77 -2.28
CA ILE A 188 -3.61 15.58 -2.37
C ILE A 188 -4.73 14.69 -2.89
N GLN A 189 -5.65 14.28 -2.01
CA GLN A 189 -6.60 13.21 -2.31
C GLN A 189 -8.04 13.65 -1.97
N GLY A 190 -9.02 13.25 -2.79
CA GLY A 190 -10.44 13.55 -2.62
C GLY A 190 -11.08 14.14 -3.89
N PRO A 191 -12.42 14.21 -3.97
CA PRO A 191 -13.13 14.66 -5.16
C PRO A 191 -12.78 16.08 -5.61
N LYS A 192 -12.30 16.95 -4.71
CA LYS A 192 -11.87 18.32 -5.05
C LYS A 192 -10.38 18.44 -5.37
N ALA A 193 -9.62 17.34 -5.42
CA ALA A 193 -8.17 17.37 -5.66
C ALA A 193 -7.81 18.02 -7.01
N HIS A 194 -8.51 17.69 -8.10
CA HIS A 194 -8.28 18.34 -9.40
C HIS A 194 -8.49 19.86 -9.35
N ALA A 195 -9.57 20.32 -8.70
CA ALA A 195 -9.86 21.75 -8.59
C ALA A 195 -8.80 22.49 -7.77
N LEU A 196 -8.36 21.90 -6.65
CA LEU A 196 -7.26 22.44 -5.86
C LEU A 196 -5.97 22.51 -6.68
N MET A 197 -5.60 21.41 -7.34
CA MET A 197 -4.35 21.35 -8.09
C MET A 197 -4.31 22.38 -9.23
N LYS A 198 -5.44 22.64 -9.91
CA LYS A 198 -5.54 23.71 -10.91
C LYS A 198 -5.28 25.09 -10.32
N ASP A 199 -5.90 25.40 -9.18
CA ASP A 199 -5.67 26.67 -8.48
C ASP A 199 -4.21 26.79 -7.98
N LEU A 200 -3.60 25.66 -7.60
CA LEU A 200 -2.24 25.61 -7.05
C LEU A 200 -1.15 25.77 -8.13
N VAL A 201 -1.25 25.07 -9.26
CA VAL A 201 -0.21 25.08 -10.31
C VAL A 201 -0.46 26.12 -11.40
N GLY A 202 -1.70 26.63 -11.51
CA GLY A 202 -2.10 27.60 -12.53
C GLY A 202 -1.87 27.07 -13.94
N ASN A 203 -1.35 27.94 -14.82
CA ASN A 203 -1.17 27.62 -16.25
C ASN A 203 0.13 26.84 -16.57
N GLN A 204 0.86 26.36 -15.55
CA GLN A 204 2.11 25.61 -15.77
C GLN A 204 1.86 24.28 -16.50
N VAL A 205 0.73 23.64 -16.22
CA VAL A 205 0.32 22.38 -16.84
C VAL A 205 -1.21 22.27 -16.79
N ASP A 206 -1.80 21.65 -17.80
CA ASP A 206 -3.21 21.27 -17.75
C ASP A 206 -3.37 20.01 -16.89
N ILE A 207 -3.85 20.20 -15.66
CA ILE A 207 -4.07 19.14 -14.67
C ILE A 207 -5.00 18.02 -15.20
N ASP A 208 -5.99 18.35 -16.03
CA ASP A 208 -6.92 17.33 -16.54
C ASP A 208 -6.31 16.49 -17.67
N SER A 209 -5.28 17.02 -18.34
CA SER A 209 -4.55 16.32 -19.38
C SER A 209 -3.54 15.30 -18.84
N ILE A 210 -3.19 15.38 -17.55
CA ILE A 210 -2.27 14.42 -16.92
C ILE A 210 -3.01 13.09 -16.79
N PRO A 211 -2.59 12.04 -17.53
CA PRO A 211 -3.25 10.73 -17.47
C PRO A 211 -2.90 10.02 -16.16
N PHE A 212 -3.64 8.97 -15.80
CA PHE A 212 -3.34 8.18 -14.60
C PHE A 212 -1.91 7.62 -14.66
N TYR A 213 -1.13 7.76 -13.59
CA TYR A 213 0.34 7.56 -13.60
C TYR A 213 1.11 8.45 -14.60
N GLY A 214 0.61 9.64 -14.91
CA GLY A 214 1.30 10.68 -15.65
C GLY A 214 2.02 11.60 -14.68
N LEU A 215 3.17 12.10 -15.10
CA LEU A 215 3.99 13.04 -14.33
C LEU A 215 4.02 14.40 -15.01
N ALA A 216 4.17 15.47 -14.23
CA ALA A 216 4.49 16.79 -14.74
C ALA A 216 5.48 17.50 -13.81
N ALA A 217 6.39 18.28 -14.39
CA ALA A 217 7.28 19.16 -13.63
C ALA A 217 6.57 20.52 -13.47
N VAL A 218 6.52 21.01 -12.23
CA VAL A 218 5.85 22.27 -11.87
C VAL A 218 6.61 22.95 -10.74
N THR A 219 6.26 24.19 -10.45
CA THR A 219 6.66 24.91 -9.24
C THR A 219 5.47 25.10 -8.31
N VAL A 220 5.65 24.83 -7.02
CA VAL A 220 4.64 25.04 -5.96
C VAL A 220 5.30 25.84 -4.84
N GLY A 221 4.69 26.96 -4.43
CA GLY A 221 5.34 27.89 -3.49
C GLY A 221 6.67 28.44 -4.02
N GLY A 222 6.84 28.48 -5.35
CA GLY A 222 8.09 28.86 -6.02
C GLY A 222 9.20 27.80 -5.96
N LYS A 223 8.88 26.54 -5.62
CA LYS A 223 9.85 25.44 -5.45
C LYS A 223 9.60 24.31 -6.44
N ASP A 224 10.67 23.71 -6.92
CA ASP A 224 10.63 22.67 -7.94
C ASP A 224 9.99 21.38 -7.41
N CYS A 225 8.96 20.93 -8.13
CA CYS A 225 8.20 19.73 -7.79
C CYS A 225 7.99 18.85 -9.03
N ILE A 226 7.86 17.54 -8.81
CA ILE A 226 7.18 16.64 -9.74
C ILE A 226 5.79 16.36 -9.18
N ILE A 227 4.75 16.48 -10.00
CA ILE A 227 3.42 16.00 -9.65
C ILE A 227 3.12 14.69 -10.36
N SER A 228 2.43 13.78 -9.70
CA SER A 228 1.97 12.51 -10.26
C SER A 228 0.46 12.37 -10.07
N GLN A 229 -0.28 11.92 -11.09
CA GLN A 229 -1.67 11.51 -10.91
C GLN A 229 -1.71 10.07 -10.35
N THR A 230 -1.38 9.94 -9.06
CA THR A 230 -1.37 8.70 -8.26
C THR A 230 -1.85 8.99 -6.83
N GLY A 231 -1.97 7.95 -6.01
CA GLY A 231 -2.27 8.10 -4.59
C GLY A 231 -2.72 6.80 -3.91
N PHE A 232 -2.57 6.76 -2.58
CA PHE A 232 -2.85 5.60 -1.74
C PHE A 232 -4.28 5.63 -1.16
N SER A 233 -5.29 5.82 -2.03
CA SER A 233 -6.68 6.00 -1.60
C SER A 233 -7.75 5.41 -2.54
N GLY A 234 -7.41 5.19 -3.81
CA GLY A 234 -8.40 4.91 -4.87
C GLY A 234 -9.36 6.08 -5.15
N ALA A 235 -9.24 7.23 -4.49
CA ALA A 235 -9.96 8.45 -4.84
C ALA A 235 -9.23 9.20 -5.96
N ALA A 236 -9.88 10.23 -6.52
CA ALA A 236 -9.18 11.20 -7.36
C ALA A 236 -8.08 11.90 -6.55
N GLY A 237 -6.92 12.13 -7.15
CA GLY A 237 -5.82 12.74 -6.42
C GLY A 237 -4.51 12.79 -7.18
N PHE A 238 -3.57 13.46 -6.52
CA PHE A 238 -2.21 13.65 -6.98
C PHE A 238 -1.23 13.46 -5.82
N GLU A 239 0.03 13.31 -6.17
CA GLU A 239 1.16 13.41 -5.26
C GLU A 239 2.07 14.54 -5.74
N ILE A 240 2.60 15.32 -4.79
CA ILE A 240 3.54 16.42 -5.05
C ILE A 240 4.88 16.05 -4.42
N TYR A 241 5.85 15.73 -5.27
CA TYR A 241 7.21 15.37 -4.92
C TYR A 241 8.08 16.63 -4.90
N LEU A 242 8.22 17.25 -3.73
CA LEU A 242 9.07 18.43 -3.53
C LEU A 242 10.54 18.04 -3.58
N ARG A 243 11.34 18.72 -4.40
CA ARG A 243 12.81 18.64 -4.39
C ARG A 243 13.40 19.55 -3.31
N ASP A 244 14.59 19.19 -2.82
CA ASP A 244 15.28 19.89 -1.74
C ASP A 244 14.36 20.10 -0.52
N ALA A 245 13.61 19.04 -0.20
CA ALA A 245 12.52 19.13 0.76
C ALA A 245 12.98 19.52 2.16
N THR A 246 14.21 19.17 2.56
CA THR A 246 14.77 19.60 3.84
C THR A 246 14.91 21.12 3.96
N LEU A 247 15.02 21.84 2.84
CA LEU A 247 15.12 23.30 2.80
C LEU A 247 13.77 23.99 2.57
N HIS A 248 12.88 23.34 1.81
CA HIS A 248 11.72 24.01 1.21
C HIS A 248 10.36 23.48 1.67
N ALA A 249 10.34 22.61 2.70
CA ALA A 249 9.12 21.98 3.19
C ALA A 249 7.99 22.97 3.52
N ASP A 250 8.31 24.02 4.30
CA ASP A 250 7.34 25.03 4.72
C ASP A 250 6.76 25.83 3.53
N ASP A 251 7.57 26.14 2.51
CA ASP A 251 7.14 26.90 1.34
C ASP A 251 6.05 26.16 0.56
N MET A 252 6.31 24.90 0.20
CA MET A 252 5.38 24.08 -0.56
C MET A 252 4.13 23.74 0.27
N TRP A 253 4.31 23.32 1.52
CA TRP A 253 3.21 22.95 2.41
C TRP A 253 2.24 24.12 2.62
N ASN A 254 2.74 25.31 2.92
CA ASN A 254 1.89 26.47 3.14
C ASN A 254 1.20 26.93 1.84
N ALA A 255 1.87 26.85 0.69
CA ALA A 255 1.23 27.14 -0.59
C ALA A 255 0.05 26.20 -0.88
N VAL A 256 0.18 24.91 -0.58
CA VAL A 256 -0.91 23.93 -0.69
C VAL A 256 -2.05 24.27 0.26
N LEU A 257 -1.76 24.58 1.53
CA LEU A 257 -2.78 24.97 2.51
C LEU A 257 -3.53 26.23 2.07
N ASP A 258 -2.82 27.24 1.59
CA ASP A 258 -3.40 28.51 1.15
C ASP A 258 -4.34 28.33 -0.05
N ALA A 259 -3.91 27.59 -1.07
CA ALA A 259 -4.78 27.22 -2.19
C ALA A 259 -5.96 26.36 -1.73
N GLY A 260 -5.72 25.47 -0.76
CA GLY A 260 -6.70 24.54 -0.22
C GLY A 260 -7.85 25.16 0.57
N LYS A 261 -7.71 26.41 1.07
CA LYS A 261 -8.76 27.11 1.83
C LYS A 261 -10.09 27.18 1.08
N LYS A 262 -10.07 27.49 -0.22
CA LYS A 262 -11.27 27.55 -1.10
C LYS A 262 -11.94 26.18 -1.28
N HIS A 263 -11.19 25.09 -1.09
CA HIS A 263 -11.63 23.73 -1.37
C HIS A 263 -12.00 22.95 -0.11
N ASN A 264 -11.97 23.58 1.06
CA ASN A 264 -12.11 22.94 2.38
C ASN A 264 -11.06 21.85 2.60
N LEU A 265 -9.80 22.14 2.27
CA LEU A 265 -8.71 21.20 2.51
C LEU A 265 -8.56 20.89 4.00
N MET A 266 -8.44 19.60 4.32
CA MET A 266 -8.08 19.13 5.65
C MET A 266 -6.78 18.34 5.62
N VAL A 267 -5.87 18.61 6.55
CA VAL A 267 -4.70 17.74 6.77
C VAL A 267 -5.18 16.54 7.58
N ILE A 268 -4.97 15.34 7.04
CA ILE A 268 -5.37 14.08 7.68
C ILE A 268 -4.23 13.05 7.56
N ALA A 269 -4.39 11.90 8.22
CA ALA A 269 -3.48 10.77 8.01
C ALA A 269 -3.82 10.03 6.71
N PRO A 270 -2.87 9.27 6.12
CA PRO A 270 -3.20 8.44 4.97
C PRO A 270 -4.37 7.51 5.26
N ALA A 271 -5.40 7.63 4.43
CA ALA A 271 -6.74 7.11 4.64
C ALA A 271 -6.78 5.57 4.60
N HIS A 272 -6.56 4.92 5.75
CA HIS A 272 -6.52 3.46 5.86
C HIS A 272 -7.84 2.78 5.47
N HIS A 273 -8.96 3.43 5.73
CA HIS A 273 -10.26 2.98 5.24
C HIS A 273 -10.34 2.94 3.71
N ARG A 274 -9.85 3.99 3.03
CA ARG A 274 -9.98 4.18 1.59
C ARG A 274 -9.06 3.23 0.84
N ARG A 275 -7.82 3.06 1.33
CA ARG A 275 -6.91 2.07 0.74
C ARG A 275 -7.47 0.65 0.85
N ILE A 276 -8.13 0.28 1.97
CA ILE A 276 -8.78 -1.05 2.10
C ILE A 276 -9.96 -1.15 1.14
N GLN A 277 -10.83 -0.13 1.08
CA GLN A 277 -11.94 -0.08 0.14
C GLN A 277 -11.48 -0.25 -1.31
N ALA A 278 -10.40 0.43 -1.70
CA ALA A 278 -9.76 0.29 -3.00
C ALA A 278 -8.90 -0.98 -3.15
N GLY A 279 -8.84 -1.84 -2.13
CA GLY A 279 -8.05 -3.08 -2.14
C GLY A 279 -6.53 -2.88 -2.23
N ILE A 280 -6.01 -1.70 -1.93
CA ILE A 280 -4.57 -1.39 -2.00
C ILE A 280 -3.85 -2.07 -0.83
N LEU A 281 -2.81 -2.83 -1.15
CA LEU A 281 -2.05 -3.62 -0.20
C LEU A 281 -1.03 -2.75 0.55
N SER A 282 -0.70 -3.15 1.77
CA SER A 282 0.38 -2.55 2.55
C SER A 282 1.45 -3.60 2.81
N TRP A 283 2.68 -3.37 2.31
CA TRP A 283 3.83 -4.20 2.63
C TRP A 283 4.10 -4.20 4.14
N GLY A 284 4.41 -5.36 4.71
CA GLY A 284 4.55 -5.60 6.15
C GLY A 284 3.23 -5.90 6.89
N GLN A 285 2.07 -5.62 6.26
CA GLN A 285 0.75 -5.91 6.83
C GLN A 285 -0.02 -6.96 6.01
N ASP A 286 -0.21 -6.71 4.71
CA ASP A 286 -0.94 -7.62 3.81
C ASP A 286 -0.03 -8.59 3.06
N MET A 287 1.26 -8.27 2.96
CA MET A 287 2.25 -9.12 2.30
C MET A 287 3.66 -8.79 2.81
N ASP A 288 4.60 -9.67 2.55
CA ASP A 288 6.01 -9.51 2.90
C ASP A 288 6.90 -10.31 1.93
N ASN A 289 8.21 -10.37 2.24
CA ASN A 289 9.21 -11.04 1.43
C ASN A 289 9.08 -12.58 1.35
N GLN A 290 8.11 -13.19 2.06
CA GLN A 290 7.78 -14.60 1.97
C GLN A 290 6.43 -14.85 1.29
N HIS A 291 5.71 -13.79 0.91
CA HIS A 291 4.58 -13.89 -0.02
C HIS A 291 5.06 -13.66 -1.44
N ASN A 292 4.51 -14.41 -2.38
CA ASN A 292 4.74 -14.19 -3.81
C ASN A 292 3.58 -13.39 -4.45
N PRO A 293 3.78 -12.72 -5.59
CA PRO A 293 2.74 -11.92 -6.23
C PRO A 293 1.43 -12.66 -6.52
N PHE A 294 1.47 -13.95 -6.89
CA PHE A 294 0.27 -14.74 -7.16
C PHE A 294 -0.57 -14.98 -5.89
N GLN A 295 0.10 -15.12 -4.76
CA GLN A 295 -0.50 -15.34 -3.44
C GLN A 295 -1.23 -14.11 -2.88
N CYS A 296 -0.85 -12.91 -3.31
CA CYS A 296 -1.39 -11.65 -2.81
C CYS A 296 -2.16 -10.84 -3.88
N ASN A 297 -2.74 -11.49 -4.89
CA ASN A 297 -3.52 -10.83 -5.96
C ASN A 297 -2.71 -9.81 -6.80
N LEU A 298 -1.38 -9.96 -6.86
CA LEU A 298 -0.46 -9.17 -7.67
C LEU A 298 0.17 -9.97 -8.83
N GLY A 299 -0.34 -11.18 -9.11
CA GLY A 299 0.14 -12.04 -10.20
C GLY A 299 0.10 -11.34 -11.56
N TYR A 300 -0.85 -10.41 -11.73
CA TYR A 300 -0.94 -9.49 -12.86
C TYR A 300 0.21 -8.45 -12.91
N GLN A 301 1.29 -8.59 -12.15
CA GLN A 301 2.48 -7.76 -12.34
C GLN A 301 3.71 -8.56 -12.78
N VAL A 302 3.57 -9.89 -12.87
CA VAL A 302 4.68 -10.80 -13.17
C VAL A 302 4.85 -10.96 -14.68
N SER A 303 6.03 -10.62 -15.21
CA SER A 303 6.37 -10.66 -16.63
C SER A 303 5.49 -9.78 -17.52
N LEU A 304 4.97 -8.66 -17.01
CA LEU A 304 4.07 -7.79 -17.77
C LEU A 304 4.83 -6.90 -18.78
N SER A 305 4.66 -7.15 -20.08
CA SER A 305 5.23 -6.39 -21.20
C SER A 305 4.31 -5.30 -21.77
N GLY A 306 3.17 -5.03 -21.12
CA GLY A 306 2.19 -4.07 -21.63
C GLY A 306 0.88 -4.05 -20.86
N LYS A 307 -0.22 -3.62 -21.50
CA LYS A 307 -1.58 -3.86 -20.96
C LYS A 307 -2.00 -5.27 -21.36
N GLY A 308 -2.18 -6.15 -20.37
CA GLY A 308 -2.63 -7.54 -20.60
C GLY A 308 -1.61 -8.48 -21.25
N GLU A 309 -0.37 -8.02 -21.51
CA GLU A 309 0.67 -8.85 -22.12
C GLU A 309 1.64 -9.40 -21.09
N TRP A 310 1.68 -10.72 -20.91
CA TRP A 310 2.47 -11.37 -19.85
C TRP A 310 3.77 -12.01 -20.38
N LYS A 311 4.52 -11.28 -21.21
CA LYS A 311 5.70 -11.83 -21.89
C LYS A 311 6.89 -10.88 -21.93
N LYS A 312 7.37 -10.44 -20.76
CA LYS A 312 8.69 -9.82 -20.63
C LYS A 312 9.80 -10.79 -21.08
N SER A 313 10.60 -10.38 -22.07
CA SER A 313 11.66 -11.23 -22.64
C SER A 313 12.98 -11.16 -21.88
N THR A 314 13.28 -10.01 -21.27
CA THR A 314 14.48 -9.78 -20.46
C THR A 314 14.45 -10.59 -19.17
N ASP A 315 15.63 -10.84 -18.61
CA ASP A 315 15.75 -11.48 -17.30
C ASP A 315 15.38 -10.49 -16.18
N TYR A 316 14.93 -11.03 -15.05
CA TYR A 316 14.64 -10.24 -13.85
C TYR A 316 14.77 -11.09 -12.58
N VAL A 317 14.97 -10.44 -11.45
CA VAL A 317 15.17 -11.17 -10.18
C VAL A 317 13.93 -12.00 -9.82
N GLY A 318 14.13 -13.31 -9.64
CA GLY A 318 13.06 -14.27 -9.30
C GLY A 318 12.29 -14.83 -10.50
N LYS A 319 12.66 -14.49 -11.75
CA LYS A 319 11.98 -14.92 -12.98
C LYS A 319 11.69 -16.42 -13.03
N GLN A 320 12.71 -17.25 -12.87
CA GLN A 320 12.58 -18.70 -13.00
C GLN A 320 11.54 -19.28 -12.02
N VAL A 321 11.56 -18.85 -10.77
CA VAL A 321 10.63 -19.34 -9.74
C VAL A 321 9.21 -18.85 -10.01
N LEU A 322 9.06 -17.59 -10.40
CA LEU A 322 7.75 -16.99 -10.68
C LEU A 322 7.09 -17.57 -11.94
N GLU A 323 7.85 -17.79 -13.02
CA GLU A 323 7.34 -18.43 -14.24
C GLU A 323 7.00 -19.90 -13.99
N LYS A 324 7.84 -20.63 -13.24
CA LYS A 324 7.48 -21.98 -12.79
C LYS A 324 6.19 -22.00 -11.98
N MET A 325 6.02 -21.05 -11.05
CA MET A 325 4.83 -20.96 -10.20
C MET A 325 3.57 -20.67 -11.01
N LYS A 326 3.66 -19.76 -11.99
CA LYS A 326 2.57 -19.50 -12.95
C LYS A 326 2.17 -20.76 -13.71
N GLU A 327 3.15 -21.56 -14.12
CA GLU A 327 2.93 -22.78 -14.88
C GLU A 327 2.33 -23.90 -14.00
N ASP A 328 2.82 -24.02 -12.77
CA ASP A 328 2.28 -24.94 -11.76
C ASP A 328 0.81 -24.60 -11.44
N LEU A 329 0.45 -23.31 -11.30
CA LEU A 329 -0.93 -22.85 -11.10
C LEU A 329 -1.84 -23.26 -12.27
N LYS A 330 -1.39 -23.05 -13.52
CA LYS A 330 -2.15 -23.47 -14.72
C LYS A 330 -2.35 -25.00 -14.80
N GLN A 331 -1.46 -25.77 -14.20
CA GLN A 331 -1.57 -27.23 -14.09
C GLN A 331 -2.43 -27.67 -12.89
N GLY A 332 -3.07 -26.74 -12.18
CA GLY A 332 -3.90 -27.02 -11.01
C GLY A 332 -3.13 -27.35 -9.73
N LYS A 333 -1.81 -27.10 -9.71
CA LYS A 333 -1.01 -27.27 -8.48
C LYS A 333 -1.22 -26.09 -7.54
N LYS A 334 -0.94 -26.33 -6.26
CA LYS A 334 -1.05 -25.34 -5.17
C LYS A 334 0.33 -25.07 -4.60
N PRO A 335 1.10 -24.13 -5.17
CA PRO A 335 2.50 -23.91 -4.80
C PRO A 335 2.70 -23.24 -3.43
N TYR A 336 1.61 -22.83 -2.78
CA TYR A 336 1.57 -22.21 -1.46
C TYR A 336 0.27 -22.61 -0.74
N LYS A 337 0.24 -22.41 0.58
CA LYS A 337 -0.83 -22.90 1.47
C LYS A 337 -2.00 -21.94 1.56
N LEU A 338 -1.71 -20.65 1.76
CA LEU A 338 -2.72 -19.61 1.98
C LEU A 338 -2.73 -18.62 0.82
N GLN A 339 -3.90 -18.07 0.51
CA GLN A 339 -4.12 -17.02 -0.51
C GLN A 339 -4.78 -15.80 0.15
N LEU A 340 -4.35 -14.60 -0.24
CA LEU A 340 -5.00 -13.36 0.16
C LEU A 340 -6.34 -13.22 -0.58
N VAL A 341 -7.40 -12.95 0.16
CA VAL A 341 -8.76 -12.72 -0.34
C VAL A 341 -9.38 -11.48 0.29
N GLY A 342 -10.36 -10.88 -0.40
CA GLY A 342 -11.26 -9.92 0.21
C GLY A 342 -12.39 -10.64 0.94
N MET A 343 -12.85 -10.05 2.04
CA MET A 343 -13.92 -10.59 2.86
C MET A 343 -14.85 -9.49 3.35
N VAL A 344 -16.12 -9.83 3.52
CA VAL A 344 -17.08 -9.07 4.32
C VAL A 344 -17.27 -9.77 5.65
N LEU A 345 -17.35 -9.01 6.74
CA LEU A 345 -17.42 -9.53 8.11
C LEU A 345 -18.67 -9.02 8.83
N GLY A 346 -19.19 -9.84 9.74
CA GLY A 346 -20.15 -9.42 10.76
C GLY A 346 -19.51 -8.55 11.86
N GLY A 347 -20.16 -8.50 13.03
CA GLY A 347 -19.72 -7.68 14.16
C GLY A 347 -20.13 -6.20 14.09
N LYS A 348 -19.66 -5.45 15.09
CA LYS A 348 -19.79 -3.99 15.22
C LYS A 348 -18.78 -3.27 14.30
N PRO A 349 -18.98 -1.98 13.98
CA PRO A 349 -18.04 -1.21 13.16
C PRO A 349 -16.59 -1.26 13.67
N ILE A 350 -15.66 -1.57 12.77
CA ILE A 350 -14.22 -1.59 13.01
C ILE A 350 -13.60 -0.30 12.49
N GLU A 351 -13.29 0.63 13.38
CA GLU A 351 -12.85 2.00 13.04
C GLU A 351 -11.42 2.31 13.51
N GLU A 352 -10.66 1.26 13.85
CA GLU A 352 -9.29 1.37 14.34
C GLU A 352 -8.38 0.29 13.73
N TYR A 353 -7.08 0.57 13.69
CA TYR A 353 -6.07 -0.39 13.22
C TYR A 353 -6.12 -1.69 14.04
N ALA A 354 -6.05 -2.83 13.34
CA ALA A 354 -5.95 -4.14 13.98
C ALA A 354 -4.58 -4.30 14.68
N PRO A 355 -4.54 -4.55 16.00
CA PRO A 355 -3.28 -4.73 16.73
C PRO A 355 -2.68 -6.14 16.55
N ASP A 356 -3.49 -7.11 16.13
CA ASP A 356 -3.10 -8.50 15.85
C ASP A 356 -3.67 -8.95 14.50
N PHE A 357 -3.16 -10.07 13.98
CA PHE A 357 -3.82 -10.82 12.91
C PHE A 357 -4.99 -11.63 13.49
N TRP A 358 -6.24 -11.29 13.13
CA TRP A 358 -7.41 -11.95 13.71
C TRP A 358 -7.71 -13.28 13.02
N LEU A 359 -8.08 -14.29 13.80
CA LEU A 359 -8.18 -15.67 13.31
C LEU A 359 -9.42 -15.89 12.44
N ILE A 360 -9.28 -16.75 11.44
CA ILE A 360 -10.37 -17.25 10.59
C ILE A 360 -10.50 -18.76 10.80
N SER A 361 -11.72 -19.23 11.07
CA SER A 361 -12.09 -20.65 11.18
C SER A 361 -13.04 -21.06 10.04
N PRO A 362 -13.18 -22.37 9.76
CA PRO A 362 -14.23 -22.85 8.85
C PRO A 362 -15.65 -22.41 9.27
N GLU A 363 -16.58 -22.34 8.31
CA GLU A 363 -17.99 -21.95 8.55
C GLU A 363 -18.65 -22.75 9.69
N ASN A 364 -18.41 -24.06 9.71
CA ASN A 364 -18.97 -24.99 10.71
C ASN A 364 -18.20 -24.98 12.05
N GLY A 365 -17.29 -24.02 12.26
CA GLY A 365 -16.40 -23.96 13.40
C GLY A 365 -15.21 -24.90 13.30
N GLY A 366 -14.43 -24.95 14.39
CA GLY A 366 -13.18 -25.72 14.48
C GLY A 366 -11.93 -24.84 14.53
N ASP A 367 -10.78 -25.49 14.45
CA ASP A 367 -9.49 -24.83 14.56
C ASP A 367 -9.29 -23.77 13.47
N PRO A 368 -8.65 -22.63 13.79
CA PRO A 368 -8.35 -21.60 12.79
C PRO A 368 -7.54 -22.13 11.62
N CYS A 369 -7.91 -21.72 10.40
CA CYS A 369 -7.27 -22.08 9.14
C CYS A 369 -6.72 -20.87 8.36
N GLY A 370 -6.96 -19.66 8.84
CA GLY A 370 -6.53 -18.42 8.21
C GLY A 370 -6.46 -17.25 9.19
N TYR A 371 -6.21 -16.06 8.66
CA TYR A 371 -6.16 -14.83 9.45
C TYR A 371 -6.45 -13.57 8.63
N ILE A 372 -7.00 -12.56 9.28
CA ILE A 372 -7.26 -11.21 8.77
C ILE A 372 -6.00 -10.34 8.92
N THR A 373 -5.67 -9.56 7.90
CA THR A 373 -4.56 -8.60 7.90
C THR A 373 -5.05 -7.16 8.04
N SER A 374 -6.11 -6.81 7.31
CA SER A 374 -6.52 -5.42 7.13
C SER A 374 -8.03 -5.28 7.17
N PRO A 375 -8.63 -5.19 8.36
CA PRO A 375 -10.06 -4.97 8.54
C PRO A 375 -10.40 -3.49 8.67
N TRP A 376 -11.59 -3.10 8.20
CA TRP A 376 -12.18 -1.78 8.47
C TRP A 376 -13.69 -1.77 8.23
N TYR A 377 -14.40 -0.81 8.81
CA TYR A 377 -15.81 -0.56 8.54
C TYR A 377 -15.99 0.17 7.21
N HIS A 378 -16.93 -0.27 6.38
CA HIS A 378 -17.28 0.41 5.13
C HIS A 378 -18.60 1.18 5.32
N PRO A 379 -18.59 2.52 5.51
CA PRO A 379 -19.80 3.27 5.85
C PRO A 379 -20.89 3.21 4.79
N GLU A 380 -20.51 3.36 3.51
CA GLU A 380 -21.46 3.30 2.38
C GLU A 380 -22.14 1.93 2.25
N GLN A 381 -21.41 0.84 2.53
CA GLN A 381 -21.96 -0.53 2.50
C GLN A 381 -22.55 -1.00 3.84
N LYS A 382 -22.39 -0.20 4.91
CA LYS A 382 -22.83 -0.49 6.29
C LYS A 382 -22.40 -1.87 6.80
N ARG A 383 -21.16 -2.26 6.50
CA ARG A 383 -20.59 -3.56 6.90
C ARG A 383 -19.09 -3.48 7.07
N ASN A 384 -18.52 -4.43 7.81
CA ASN A 384 -17.07 -4.57 7.89
C ASN A 384 -16.55 -5.25 6.62
N ILE A 385 -15.41 -4.78 6.14
CA ILE A 385 -14.63 -5.36 5.05
C ILE A 385 -13.24 -5.70 5.55
N ALA A 386 -12.59 -6.66 4.93
CA ALA A 386 -11.22 -7.00 5.28
C ALA A 386 -10.47 -7.70 4.14
N MET A 387 -9.15 -7.56 4.17
CA MET A 387 -8.27 -8.51 3.48
C MET A 387 -7.75 -9.54 4.49
N GLY A 388 -7.56 -10.78 4.04
CA GLY A 388 -7.07 -11.86 4.88
C GLY A 388 -6.61 -13.08 4.09
N TYR A 389 -5.85 -13.95 4.74
CA TYR A 389 -5.32 -15.18 4.18
C TYR A 389 -6.17 -16.38 4.60
N VAL A 390 -6.59 -17.17 3.62
CA VAL A 390 -7.34 -18.44 3.80
C VAL A 390 -6.70 -19.56 2.98
N PRO A 391 -6.99 -20.84 3.25
CA PRO A 391 -6.43 -21.95 2.47
C PRO A 391 -6.71 -21.80 0.98
N PHE A 392 -5.66 -21.88 0.17
CA PHE A 392 -5.77 -21.76 -1.28
C PHE A 392 -6.50 -22.98 -1.85
N ASP A 393 -7.69 -22.76 -2.41
CA ASP A 393 -8.52 -23.83 -2.95
C ASP A 393 -8.23 -24.14 -4.42
N GLY A 394 -7.41 -23.34 -5.09
CA GLY A 394 -7.05 -23.52 -6.51
C GLY A 394 -7.87 -22.67 -7.47
N THR A 395 -8.78 -21.83 -6.96
CA THR A 395 -9.62 -20.96 -7.80
C THR A 395 -8.77 -19.94 -8.57
N LEU A 396 -8.97 -19.87 -9.89
CA LEU A 396 -8.30 -18.93 -10.80
C LEU A 396 -9.34 -18.10 -11.59
N ASN A 397 -8.98 -16.88 -11.99
CA ASN A 397 -9.75 -16.07 -12.92
C ASN A 397 -9.53 -16.48 -14.39
N SER A 398 -10.20 -15.82 -15.33
CA SER A 398 -10.09 -16.09 -16.78
C SER A 398 -8.68 -15.94 -17.35
N ASN A 399 -7.85 -15.12 -16.71
CA ASN A 399 -6.45 -14.90 -17.07
C ASN A 399 -5.49 -15.91 -16.39
N GLY A 400 -6.02 -16.87 -15.62
CA GLY A 400 -5.25 -17.89 -14.93
C GLY A 400 -4.54 -17.38 -13.67
N PHE A 401 -4.99 -16.26 -13.10
CA PHE A 401 -4.47 -15.74 -11.84
C PHE A 401 -5.33 -16.21 -10.66
N PRO A 402 -4.71 -16.53 -9.51
CA PRO A 402 -5.43 -16.87 -8.29
C PRO A 402 -6.44 -15.79 -7.90
N ILE A 403 -7.64 -16.22 -7.50
CA ILE A 403 -8.72 -15.35 -7.05
C ILE A 403 -9.50 -16.05 -5.93
N GLY A 404 -10.14 -15.28 -5.06
CA GLY A 404 -11.00 -15.83 -4.02
C GLY A 404 -12.21 -16.57 -4.61
N ASN A 405 -12.60 -17.66 -3.97
CA ASN A 405 -13.87 -18.34 -4.26
C ASN A 405 -15.02 -17.53 -3.64
N PHE A 406 -15.57 -16.60 -4.42
CA PHE A 406 -16.59 -15.66 -3.96
C PHE A 406 -17.83 -16.39 -3.43
N GLY A 407 -18.37 -15.91 -2.32
CA GLY A 407 -19.49 -16.56 -1.63
C GLY A 407 -19.09 -17.65 -0.63
N LYS A 408 -17.82 -18.08 -0.62
CA LYS A 408 -17.34 -19.07 0.36
C LYS A 408 -17.32 -18.46 1.75
N LYS A 409 -17.95 -19.16 2.69
CA LYS A 409 -18.17 -18.71 4.07
C LYS A 409 -17.14 -19.27 5.04
N PHE A 410 -16.89 -18.49 6.08
CA PHE A 410 -15.98 -18.76 7.18
C PHE A 410 -16.52 -18.11 8.47
N LYS A 411 -15.83 -18.32 9.57
CA LYS A 411 -16.03 -17.59 10.83
C LYS A 411 -14.79 -16.75 11.14
N VAL A 412 -14.98 -15.53 11.65
CA VAL A 412 -13.89 -14.64 12.07
C VAL A 412 -13.94 -14.38 13.57
N HIS A 413 -12.80 -14.49 14.23
CA HIS A 413 -12.66 -14.25 15.68
C HIS A 413 -12.30 -12.79 15.91
N LEU A 414 -13.30 -11.92 16.05
CA LEU A 414 -13.09 -10.50 16.33
C LEU A 414 -12.75 -10.26 17.80
N PRO A 415 -11.95 -9.22 18.12
CA PRO A 415 -11.86 -8.70 19.48
C PRO A 415 -13.24 -8.38 20.06
N ASP A 416 -13.44 -8.59 21.37
CA ASP A 416 -14.75 -8.45 22.04
C ASP A 416 -15.45 -7.11 21.78
N GLN A 417 -14.68 -6.02 21.66
CA GLN A 417 -15.23 -4.69 21.38
C GLN A 417 -15.89 -4.59 19.99
N TYR A 418 -15.47 -5.42 19.03
CA TYR A 418 -16.00 -5.48 17.68
C TYR A 418 -16.93 -6.68 17.46
N SER A 419 -17.03 -7.60 18.41
CA SER A 419 -17.98 -8.71 18.35
C SER A 419 -19.38 -8.28 18.82
N ASN A 420 -20.42 -8.85 18.20
CA ASN A 420 -21.80 -8.77 18.67
C ASN A 420 -21.99 -9.58 19.97
N SER A 421 -21.24 -10.68 20.12
CA SER A 421 -21.28 -11.58 21.28
C SER A 421 -19.87 -12.02 21.65
N PRO A 422 -19.22 -11.38 22.65
CA PRO A 422 -17.84 -11.67 23.07
C PRO A 422 -17.51 -13.17 23.13
N GLY A 423 -16.36 -13.55 22.57
CA GLY A 423 -15.93 -14.94 22.44
C GLY A 423 -16.66 -15.80 21.39
N VAL A 424 -17.69 -15.27 20.72
CA VAL A 424 -18.40 -15.94 19.62
C VAL A 424 -17.87 -15.40 18.28
N PRO A 425 -17.37 -16.27 17.39
CA PRO A 425 -16.93 -15.85 16.06
C PRO A 425 -18.09 -15.32 15.21
N GLU A 426 -17.83 -14.25 14.46
CA GLU A 426 -18.78 -13.64 13.53
C GLU A 426 -18.76 -14.35 12.17
N ASP A 427 -19.84 -14.22 11.41
CA ASP A 427 -19.87 -14.66 10.02
C ASP A 427 -18.92 -13.83 9.16
N CYS A 428 -18.26 -14.50 8.21
CA CYS A 428 -17.51 -13.82 7.17
C CYS A 428 -17.58 -14.58 5.84
N GLU A 429 -17.49 -13.85 4.74
CA GLU A 429 -17.67 -14.39 3.40
C GLU A 429 -16.64 -13.78 2.45
N ILE A 430 -16.03 -14.61 1.61
CA ILE A 430 -15.12 -14.14 0.55
C ILE A 430 -15.90 -13.32 -0.47
N CYS A 431 -15.40 -12.12 -0.78
CA CYS A 431 -15.98 -11.24 -1.79
C CYS A 431 -14.92 -10.70 -2.77
N PRO A 432 -15.36 -10.11 -3.90
CA PRO A 432 -14.46 -9.40 -4.81
C PRO A 432 -13.73 -8.23 -4.14
N VAL A 433 -12.54 -7.94 -4.66
CA VAL A 433 -11.73 -6.75 -4.35
C VAL A 433 -11.49 -6.03 -5.68
N PRO A 434 -11.64 -4.70 -5.77
CA PRO A 434 -11.85 -3.76 -4.67
C PRO A 434 -13.27 -3.80 -4.10
N PHE A 435 -13.45 -3.31 -2.88
CA PHE A 435 -14.77 -3.17 -2.25
C PHE A 435 -15.50 -1.90 -2.73
N THR A 436 -14.73 -0.89 -3.15
CA THR A 436 -15.20 0.28 -3.89
C THR A 436 -14.28 0.46 -5.09
N GLU A 437 -14.84 0.62 -6.28
CA GLU A 437 -14.05 0.91 -7.49
C GLU A 437 -13.22 2.18 -7.30
N SER A 438 -11.97 2.16 -7.79
CA SER A 438 -11.13 3.34 -7.79
C SER A 438 -11.60 4.35 -8.81
N PHE A 439 -11.41 5.64 -8.53
CA PHE A 439 -11.68 6.72 -9.48
C PHE A 439 -10.96 6.52 -10.82
N ASN A 440 -9.72 6.01 -10.77
CA ASN A 440 -8.99 5.53 -11.92
C ASN A 440 -8.79 4.00 -11.78
N PRO A 441 -9.65 3.17 -12.40
CA PRO A 441 -9.53 1.72 -12.31
C PRO A 441 -8.18 1.25 -12.83
N ASN A 442 -7.45 0.50 -12.00
CA ASN A 442 -6.16 -0.07 -12.37
C ASN A 442 -6.32 -1.46 -13.03
N THR A 443 -5.24 -2.01 -13.60
CA THR A 443 -5.29 -3.31 -14.30
C THR A 443 -5.91 -4.43 -13.47
N ARG A 444 -5.67 -4.48 -12.15
CA ARG A 444 -6.27 -5.47 -11.24
C ARG A 444 -7.79 -5.40 -11.20
N GLU A 445 -8.36 -4.19 -11.30
CA GLU A 445 -9.80 -3.95 -11.16
C GLU A 445 -10.56 -4.31 -12.44
N VAL A 446 -9.87 -4.34 -13.59
CA VAL A 446 -10.48 -4.51 -14.91
C VAL A 446 -10.07 -5.82 -15.61
N SER A 447 -9.29 -6.68 -14.95
CA SER A 447 -8.69 -7.91 -15.51
C SER A 447 -9.35 -9.19 -15.08
#